data_AF-A0A0K3AYL7-F1
#
_entry.id   AF-A0A0K3AYL7-F1
#
_cell.length_a   1.000
_cell.length_b   1.000
_cell.length_c   1.000
_cell.angle_alpha   90.00
_cell.angle_beta   90.00
_cell.angle_gamma   90.00
#
_symmetry.space_group_name_H-M   'P 1'
#
loop_
_entity.id
_entity.type
_entity.pdbx_description
1 polymer ?
#
loop_
_entity_poly.entity_id
_entity_poly.type
_entity_poly.pdbx_seq_one_letter_code
_entity_poly.pdbx_strand_id
1 'polypeptide(L)'
;MRLPRFLLAGTLLFAALFALTGLFAAPVGAIAAVVFWPLWYAVATVNAAVGVFSAGYRVAEEAAVMFAVFGVPSAIAGFGWLASSLWWDGGPVVHGGRTVVVLGAGVALWAAIRLLTGLFTAKPGGTAALVFLPLWAMFCLANMLVGVIAAGYGVAEELPILLLNFAVPAAISVLALRF
;
A
#
# COMPACT_ATOMS: atom_id res chain seq x y z
N MET A 1 -3.65 21.62 -0.09
CA MET A 1 -3.47 21.04 -1.45
C MET A 1 -3.79 19.54 -1.41
N ARG A 2 -4.96 19.13 -1.92
CA ARG A 2 -5.44 17.73 -1.86
C ARG A 2 -4.78 16.82 -2.90
N LEU A 3 -4.61 17.31 -4.13
CA LEU A 3 -4.11 16.52 -5.25
C LEU A 3 -2.71 15.91 -5.02
N PRO A 4 -1.66 16.66 -4.61
CA PRO A 4 -0.32 16.06 -4.42
C PRO A 4 -0.31 14.94 -3.36
N ARG A 5 -1.13 15.07 -2.31
CA ARG A 5 -1.26 14.06 -1.26
C ARG A 5 -1.91 12.78 -1.79
N PHE A 6 -2.95 12.89 -2.62
CA PHE A 6 -3.56 11.73 -3.27
C PHE A 6 -2.58 11.03 -4.20
N LEU A 7 -1.87 11.78 -5.06
CA LEU A 7 -0.90 11.21 -5.99
C LEU A 7 0.19 10.45 -5.24
N LEU A 8 0.78 11.06 -4.21
CA LEU A 8 1.79 10.43 -3.38
C LEU A 8 1.26 9.19 -2.66
N ALA A 9 0.07 9.26 -2.07
CA ALA A 9 -0.54 8.13 -1.38
C ALA A 9 -0.83 6.96 -2.33
N GLY A 10 -1.29 7.24 -3.55
CA GLY A 10 -1.55 6.23 -4.57
C GLY A 10 -0.28 5.56 -5.04
N THR A 11 0.76 6.33 -5.31
CA THR A 11 2.08 5.79 -5.69
C THR A 11 2.69 4.95 -4.57
N LEU A 12 2.62 5.39 -3.31
CA LEU A 12 3.12 4.62 -2.17
C LEU A 12 2.32 3.35 -1.92
N LEU A 13 1.00 3.39 -2.07
CA LEU A 13 0.15 2.21 -1.96
C LEU A 13 0.49 1.18 -3.05
N PHE A 14 0.62 1.62 -4.30
CA PHE A 14 1.04 0.74 -5.39
C PHE A 14 2.44 0.16 -5.12
N ALA A 15 3.41 0.98 -4.72
CA ALA A 15 4.76 0.52 -4.41
C ALA A 15 4.77 -0.56 -3.31
N ALA A 16 3.97 -0.38 -2.26
CA ALA A 16 3.79 -1.39 -1.22
C ALA A 16 3.19 -2.68 -1.78
N LEU A 17 2.08 -2.60 -2.52
CA LEU A 17 1.45 -3.79 -3.12
C LEU A 17 2.38 -4.51 -4.11
N PHE A 18 3.13 -3.77 -4.92
CA PHE A 18 4.11 -4.30 -5.86
C PHE A 18 5.21 -5.07 -5.14
N ALA A 19 5.78 -4.47 -4.09
CA ALA A 19 6.81 -5.11 -3.26
C ALA A 19 6.29 -6.37 -2.56
N LEU A 20 5.10 -6.31 -1.93
CA LEU A 20 4.56 -7.44 -1.16
C LEU A 20 4.14 -8.60 -2.06
N THR A 21 3.44 -8.33 -3.16
CA THR A 21 2.97 -9.40 -4.05
C THR A 21 4.11 -10.02 -4.85
N GLY A 22 5.15 -9.23 -5.17
CA GLY A 22 6.37 -9.73 -5.81
C GLY A 22 7.16 -10.74 -5.00
N LEU A 23 6.94 -10.82 -3.68
CA LEU A 23 7.57 -11.82 -2.82
C LEU A 23 7.02 -13.25 -3.04
N PHE A 24 5.85 -13.39 -3.69
CA PHE A 24 5.11 -14.65 -3.76
C PHE A 24 4.79 -15.12 -5.18
N ALA A 25 4.75 -14.23 -6.17
CA ALA A 25 4.36 -14.59 -7.53
C ALA A 25 5.12 -13.80 -8.61
N ALA A 26 5.47 -14.49 -9.69
CA ALA A 26 5.96 -13.92 -10.94
C ALA A 26 4.90 -14.07 -12.04
N PRO A 27 4.81 -13.14 -13.02
CA PRO A 27 5.57 -11.88 -13.11
C PRO A 27 5.15 -10.89 -12.01
N VAL A 28 6.12 -10.15 -11.47
CA VAL A 28 5.88 -9.22 -10.37
C VAL A 28 4.96 -8.07 -10.84
N GLY A 29 4.09 -7.60 -9.95
CA GLY A 29 3.23 -6.46 -10.23
C GLY A 29 1.89 -6.78 -10.88
N ALA A 30 1.67 -7.97 -11.46
CA ALA A 30 0.37 -8.35 -12.00
C ALA A 30 -0.72 -8.34 -10.92
N ILE A 31 -0.49 -9.07 -9.82
CA ILE A 31 -1.39 -9.10 -8.66
C ILE A 31 -1.50 -7.69 -8.04
N ALA A 32 -0.39 -6.95 -7.95
CA ALA A 32 -0.42 -5.58 -7.44
C ALA A 32 -1.34 -4.69 -8.26
N ALA A 33 -1.27 -4.71 -9.59
CA ALA A 33 -2.11 -3.90 -10.46
C ALA A 33 -3.59 -4.31 -10.36
N VAL A 34 -3.87 -5.62 -10.38
CA VAL A 34 -5.23 -6.18 -10.26
C VAL A 34 -5.89 -5.80 -8.94
N VAL A 35 -5.12 -5.76 -7.83
CA VAL A 35 -5.63 -5.31 -6.52
C VAL A 35 -5.69 -3.79 -6.44
N PHE A 36 -4.69 -3.09 -6.97
CA PHE A 36 -4.55 -1.65 -6.85
C PHE A 36 -5.63 -0.89 -7.62
N TRP A 37 -5.89 -1.21 -8.89
CA TRP A 37 -6.84 -0.46 -9.71
C TRP A 37 -8.25 -0.38 -9.11
N PRO A 38 -8.91 -1.48 -8.68
CA PRO A 38 -10.25 -1.38 -8.10
C PRO A 38 -10.24 -0.63 -6.76
N LEU A 39 -9.24 -0.87 -5.91
CA LEU A 39 -9.10 -0.15 -4.62
C LEU A 39 -8.90 1.35 -4.85
N TRP A 40 -8.01 1.72 -5.76
CA TRP A 40 -7.67 3.11 -6.04
C TRP A 40 -8.79 3.83 -6.77
N TYR A 41 -9.50 3.14 -7.67
CA TYR A 41 -10.71 3.66 -8.29
C TYR A 41 -11.79 3.96 -7.25
N ALA A 42 -12.01 3.07 -6.28
CA ALA A 42 -12.95 3.31 -5.19
C ALA A 42 -12.55 4.54 -4.35
N VAL A 43 -11.27 4.66 -3.97
CA VAL A 43 -10.77 5.83 -3.22
C VAL A 43 -10.92 7.13 -4.01
N ALA A 44 -10.57 7.13 -5.30
CA ALA A 44 -10.71 8.29 -6.18
C ALA A 44 -12.19 8.70 -6.34
N THR A 45 -13.09 7.72 -6.46
CA THR A 45 -14.53 7.94 -6.56
C THR A 45 -15.10 8.50 -5.26
N VAL A 46 -14.70 7.96 -4.09
CA VAL A 46 -15.08 8.49 -2.78
C VAL A 46 -14.59 9.93 -2.63
N ASN A 47 -13.37 10.23 -3.05
CA ASN A 47 -12.86 11.61 -3.03
C ASN A 47 -13.72 12.54 -3.90
N ALA A 48 -14.03 12.17 -5.13
CA ALA A 48 -14.88 12.96 -6.02
C ALA A 48 -16.28 13.16 -5.43
N ALA A 49 -16.86 12.11 -4.84
CA ALA A 49 -18.15 12.16 -4.17
C ALA A 49 -18.13 13.12 -2.97
N VAL A 50 -17.08 13.10 -2.14
CA VAL A 50 -16.91 14.08 -1.04
C VAL A 50 -16.79 15.51 -1.58
N GLY A 51 -16.09 15.70 -2.70
CA GLY A 51 -16.00 17.00 -3.37
C GLY A 51 -17.37 17.55 -3.79
N VAL A 52 -18.18 16.72 -4.44
CA VAL A 52 -19.52 17.11 -4.91
C VAL A 52 -20.50 17.27 -3.74
N PHE A 53 -20.67 16.23 -2.92
CA PHE A 53 -21.75 16.16 -1.92
C PHE A 53 -21.44 16.87 -0.61
N SER A 54 -20.16 17.08 -0.27
CA SER A 54 -19.77 17.69 1.01
C SER A 54 -19.09 19.05 0.85
N ALA A 55 -18.34 19.26 -0.22
CA ALA A 55 -17.64 20.54 -0.45
C ALA A 55 -18.36 21.47 -1.44
N GLY A 56 -19.38 20.99 -2.15
CA GLY A 56 -20.20 21.79 -3.06
C GLY A 56 -19.55 22.10 -4.41
N TYR A 57 -18.51 21.36 -4.80
CA TYR A 57 -17.87 21.49 -6.10
C TYR A 57 -18.76 20.94 -7.22
N ARG A 58 -18.57 21.43 -8.45
CA ARG A 58 -19.33 20.94 -9.60
C ARG A 58 -18.84 19.56 -10.00
N VAL A 59 -19.74 18.70 -10.48
CA VAL A 59 -19.40 17.36 -10.98
C VAL A 59 -18.30 17.41 -12.05
N ALA A 60 -18.33 18.38 -12.96
CA ALA A 60 -17.30 18.51 -14.00
C ALA A 60 -15.90 18.84 -13.43
N GLU A 61 -15.84 19.62 -12.36
CA GLU A 61 -14.58 19.99 -11.69
C GLU A 61 -14.00 18.76 -10.96
N GLU A 62 -14.84 18.04 -10.22
CA GLU A 62 -14.43 16.82 -9.52
C GLU A 62 -14.10 15.67 -10.47
N ALA A 63 -14.76 15.58 -11.63
CA ALA A 63 -14.41 14.62 -12.67
C ALA A 63 -12.98 14.88 -13.19
N ALA A 64 -12.62 16.13 -13.45
CA ALA A 64 -11.26 16.48 -13.89
C ALA A 64 -10.20 16.12 -12.83
N VAL A 65 -10.47 16.39 -11.56
CA VAL A 65 -9.58 16.01 -10.45
C VAL A 65 -9.51 14.49 -10.30
N MET A 66 -10.63 13.78 -10.39
CA MET A 66 -10.70 12.32 -10.34
C MET A 66 -9.86 11.68 -11.43
N PHE A 67 -9.90 12.20 -12.66
CA PHE A 67 -9.04 11.72 -13.75
C PHE A 67 -7.56 11.82 -13.39
N ALA A 68 -7.12 12.90 -12.76
CA ALA A 68 -5.73 13.02 -12.30
C ALA A 68 -5.43 12.08 -11.13
N VAL A 69 -6.30 12.05 -10.11
CA VAL A 69 -6.13 11.24 -8.89
C VAL A 69 -6.09 9.75 -9.20
N PHE A 70 -6.95 9.27 -10.10
CA PHE A 70 -6.96 7.89 -10.53
C PHE A 70 -5.90 7.63 -11.61
N GLY A 71 -5.88 8.45 -12.66
CA GLY A 71 -5.11 8.20 -13.88
C GLY A 71 -3.61 8.13 -13.65
N VAL A 72 -3.04 9.04 -12.87
CA VAL A 72 -1.58 9.08 -12.68
C VAL A 72 -1.08 7.84 -11.91
N PRO A 73 -1.58 7.49 -10.71
CA PRO A 73 -1.18 6.26 -10.04
C PRO A 73 -1.53 4.99 -10.82
N SER A 74 -2.66 4.96 -11.53
CA SER A 74 -3.04 3.82 -12.38
C SER A 74 -2.10 3.62 -13.57
N ALA A 75 -1.61 4.71 -14.18
CA ALA A 75 -0.62 4.66 -15.25
C ALA A 75 0.74 4.17 -14.72
N ILE A 76 1.15 4.64 -13.53
CA ILE A 76 2.35 4.13 -12.84
C ILE A 76 2.21 2.63 -12.56
N ALA A 77 1.03 2.20 -12.11
CA ALA A 77 0.76 0.78 -11.83
C ALA A 77 0.82 -0.09 -13.09
N GLY A 78 0.17 0.36 -14.18
CA GLY A 78 0.19 -0.33 -15.46
C GLY A 78 1.58 -0.39 -16.07
N PHE A 79 2.33 0.73 -16.03
CA PHE A 79 3.72 0.75 -16.48
C PHE A 79 4.60 -0.16 -15.62
N GLY A 80 4.44 -0.15 -14.29
CA GLY A 80 5.22 -0.99 -13.38
C GLY A 80 5.01 -2.48 -13.65
N TRP A 81 3.76 -2.91 -13.87
CA TRP A 81 3.46 -4.28 -14.29
C TRP A 81 4.04 -4.60 -15.67
N LEU A 82 3.81 -3.75 -16.67
CA LEU A 82 4.31 -3.95 -18.04
C LEU A 82 5.84 -4.08 -18.06
N ALA A 83 6.52 -3.13 -17.44
CA ALA A 83 7.98 -3.11 -17.34
C ALA A 83 8.52 -4.36 -16.64
N SER A 84 7.87 -4.81 -15.56
CA SER A 84 8.23 -6.07 -14.92
C SER A 84 8.06 -7.26 -15.84
N SER A 85 6.95 -7.33 -16.58
CA SER A 85 6.67 -8.47 -17.46
C SER A 85 7.60 -8.56 -18.67
N LEU A 86 8.09 -7.42 -19.18
CA LEU A 86 8.91 -7.36 -20.39
C LEU A 86 10.40 -7.44 -20.11
N TRP A 87 10.86 -6.85 -19.01
CA TRP A 87 12.28 -6.63 -18.77
C TRP A 87 12.78 -7.22 -17.45
N TRP A 88 11.88 -7.64 -16.54
CA TRP A 88 12.26 -7.92 -15.16
C TRP A 88 11.57 -9.17 -14.59
N ASP A 89 12.13 -10.33 -14.94
CA ASP A 89 11.69 -11.65 -14.48
C ASP A 89 12.00 -11.84 -12.96
N GLY A 90 11.10 -11.31 -12.11
CA GLY A 90 11.25 -11.29 -10.65
C GLY A 90 11.56 -9.92 -10.01
N GLY A 91 11.89 -8.88 -10.80
CA GLY A 91 12.13 -7.54 -10.24
C GLY A 91 13.35 -7.44 -9.29
N PRO A 92 13.64 -6.25 -8.72
CA PRO A 92 14.60 -6.12 -7.62
C PRO A 92 14.06 -6.72 -6.31
N VAL A 93 12.76 -7.03 -6.28
CA VAL A 93 12.01 -7.53 -5.13
C VAL A 93 12.38 -8.98 -4.83
N VAL A 94 12.49 -9.84 -5.86
CA VAL A 94 12.86 -11.25 -5.69
C VAL A 94 14.35 -11.42 -5.37
N HIS A 95 15.19 -10.48 -5.83
CA HIS A 95 16.65 -10.51 -5.58
C HIS A 95 17.07 -9.78 -4.28
N GLY A 96 16.18 -9.01 -3.67
CA GLY A 96 16.41 -8.35 -2.39
C GLY A 96 16.19 -9.29 -1.20
N GLY A 97 16.81 -8.98 -0.06
CA GLY A 97 16.52 -9.69 1.19
C GLY A 97 15.04 -9.51 1.58
N ARG A 98 14.30 -10.62 1.74
CA ARG A 98 12.83 -10.60 2.00
C ARG A 98 12.45 -9.66 3.14
N THR A 99 13.18 -9.68 4.25
CA THR A 99 12.97 -8.79 5.41
C THR A 99 13.08 -7.30 5.03
N VAL A 100 14.07 -6.92 4.23
CA VAL A 100 14.25 -5.51 3.81
C VAL A 100 13.08 -5.04 2.97
N VAL A 101 12.62 -5.89 2.04
CA VAL A 101 11.44 -5.63 1.20
C VAL A 101 10.19 -5.45 2.07
N VAL A 102 9.95 -6.38 3.01
CA VAL A 102 8.78 -6.34 3.90
C VAL A 102 8.78 -5.09 4.76
N LEU A 103 9.92 -4.73 5.36
CA LEU A 103 10.05 -3.53 6.17
C LEU A 103 9.79 -2.25 5.35
N GLY A 104 10.41 -2.14 4.18
CA GLY A 104 10.21 -0.99 3.29
C GLY A 104 8.76 -0.87 2.81
N ALA A 105 8.13 -1.98 2.44
CA ALA A 105 6.74 -2.02 2.04
C ALA A 105 5.78 -1.66 3.19
N GLY A 106 6.09 -2.07 4.42
CA GLY A 106 5.32 -1.70 5.61
C GLY A 106 5.32 -0.21 5.87
N VAL A 107 6.49 0.43 5.76
CA VAL A 107 6.60 1.89 5.88
C VAL A 107 5.85 2.60 4.76
N ALA A 108 5.97 2.13 3.51
CA ALA A 108 5.27 2.70 2.37
C ALA A 108 3.74 2.59 2.52
N LEU A 109 3.24 1.42 2.94
CA LEU A 109 1.81 1.20 3.20
C LEU A 109 1.29 2.08 4.34
N TRP A 110 2.04 2.16 5.45
CA TRP A 110 1.70 3.07 6.55
C TRP A 110 1.62 4.53 6.07
N ALA A 111 2.63 4.99 5.31
CA ALA A 111 2.67 6.35 4.80
C ALA A 111 1.49 6.64 3.85
N ALA A 112 1.13 5.69 2.97
CA ALA A 112 -0.03 5.81 2.10
C ALA A 112 -1.34 5.97 2.92
N ILE A 113 -1.57 5.09 3.90
CA ILE A 113 -2.75 5.14 4.78
C ILE A 113 -2.77 6.45 5.60
N ARG A 114 -1.61 6.89 6.11
CA ARG A 114 -1.48 8.13 6.88
C ARG A 114 -1.75 9.39 6.06
N LEU A 115 -1.37 9.39 4.78
CA LEU A 115 -1.69 10.47 3.85
C LEU A 115 -3.19 10.48 3.51
N LEU A 116 -3.79 9.32 3.25
CA LEU A 116 -5.21 9.19 2.96
C LEU A 116 -6.08 9.63 4.14
N THR A 117 -5.78 9.15 5.34
CA THR A 117 -6.51 9.56 6.55
C THR A 117 -6.40 11.07 6.80
N GLY A 118 -5.26 11.69 6.52
CA GLY A 118 -5.07 13.14 6.56
C GLY A 118 -5.93 13.95 5.58
N LEU A 119 -6.65 13.31 4.66
CA LEU A 119 -7.57 13.95 3.73
C LEU A 119 -9.03 13.91 4.19
N PHE A 120 -9.35 13.01 5.14
CA PHE A 120 -10.74 12.70 5.55
C PHE A 120 -11.00 12.86 7.05
N THR A 121 -9.98 12.95 7.90
CA THR A 121 -10.14 13.08 9.37
C THR A 121 -9.25 14.16 9.98
N ALA A 122 -9.74 14.75 11.08
CA ALA A 122 -8.98 15.68 11.92
C ALA A 122 -7.92 14.99 12.80
N LYS A 123 -8.04 13.67 13.02
CA LYS A 123 -7.09 12.87 13.84
C LYS A 123 -6.41 11.78 12.99
N PRO A 124 -5.59 12.17 12.01
CA PRO A 124 -5.09 11.22 11.01
C PRO A 124 -4.16 10.15 11.56
N GLY A 125 -3.31 10.45 12.56
CA GLY A 125 -2.44 9.45 13.19
C GLY A 125 -3.23 8.29 13.83
N GLY A 126 -4.26 8.62 14.61
CA GLY A 126 -5.13 7.62 15.25
C GLY A 126 -5.90 6.75 14.25
N THR A 127 -6.54 7.37 13.26
CA THR A 127 -7.26 6.62 12.21
C THR A 127 -6.30 5.78 11.37
N ALA A 128 -5.10 6.28 11.06
CA ALA A 128 -4.10 5.51 10.32
C ALA A 128 -3.67 4.27 11.09
N ALA A 129 -3.39 4.38 12.40
CA ALA A 129 -3.01 3.24 13.23
C ALA A 129 -4.13 2.19 13.32
N LEU A 130 -5.39 2.63 13.45
CA LEU A 130 -6.56 1.74 13.49
C LEU A 130 -6.72 0.90 12.22
N VAL A 131 -6.32 1.44 11.07
CA VAL A 131 -6.38 0.72 9.77
C VAL A 131 -5.11 -0.08 9.53
N PHE A 132 -3.94 0.53 9.73
CA PHE A 132 -2.65 -0.04 9.38
C PHE A 132 -2.28 -1.22 10.28
N LEU A 133 -2.38 -1.09 11.61
CA LEU A 133 -1.93 -2.14 12.54
C LEU A 133 -2.61 -3.50 12.31
N PRO A 134 -3.94 -3.61 12.18
CA PRO A 134 -4.57 -4.91 11.92
C PRO A 134 -4.23 -5.44 10.53
N LEU A 135 -4.22 -4.59 9.49
CA LEU A 135 -3.83 -5.01 8.14
C LEU A 135 -2.39 -5.55 8.10
N TRP A 136 -1.47 -4.86 8.77
CA TRP A 136 -0.07 -5.24 8.82
C TRP A 136 0.16 -6.50 9.66
N ALA A 137 -0.53 -6.63 10.80
CA ALA A 137 -0.50 -7.86 11.60
C ALA A 137 -0.97 -9.07 10.81
N MET A 138 -2.08 -8.95 10.07
CA MET A 138 -2.59 -10.02 9.20
C MET A 138 -1.57 -10.39 8.11
N PHE A 139 -0.94 -9.39 7.49
CA PHE A 139 0.11 -9.64 6.49
C PHE A 139 1.32 -10.38 7.10
N CYS A 140 1.84 -9.93 8.25
CA CYS A 140 2.99 -10.57 8.90
C CYS A 140 2.69 -12.01 9.33
N LEU A 141 1.49 -12.26 9.86
CA LEU A 141 1.02 -13.61 10.18
C LEU A 141 0.92 -14.50 8.94
N ALA A 142 0.34 -13.99 7.85
CA ALA A 142 0.27 -14.71 6.58
C ALA A 142 1.68 -15.03 6.03
N ASN A 143 2.61 -14.09 6.12
CA ASN A 143 4.00 -14.31 5.70
C ASN A 143 4.68 -15.41 6.52
N MET A 144 4.48 -15.43 7.85
CA MET A 144 4.97 -16.50 8.73
C MET A 144 4.35 -17.86 8.37
N LEU A 145 3.03 -17.88 8.13
CA LEU A 145 2.29 -19.08 7.70
C LEU A 145 2.84 -19.65 6.40
N VAL A 146 3.20 -18.80 5.43
CA VAL A 146 3.86 -19.24 4.19
C VAL A 146 5.23 -19.85 4.48
N GLY A 147 6.04 -19.24 5.36
CA GLY A 147 7.33 -19.81 5.78
C GLY A 147 7.20 -21.19 6.41
N VAL A 148 6.21 -21.36 7.28
CA VAL A 148 5.96 -22.65 7.96
C VAL A 148 5.40 -23.70 7.01
N ILE A 149 4.34 -23.38 6.26
CA ILE A 149 3.59 -24.37 5.46
C ILE A 149 4.29 -24.66 4.13
N ALA A 150 4.75 -23.62 3.43
CA ALA A 150 5.28 -23.77 2.08
C ALA A 150 6.81 -23.96 2.06
N ALA A 151 7.55 -23.31 2.97
CA ALA A 151 9.01 -23.45 3.03
C ALA A 151 9.49 -24.51 4.04
N GLY A 152 8.62 -24.99 4.93
CA GLY A 152 8.91 -26.07 5.87
C GLY A 152 9.71 -25.65 7.11
N TYR A 153 9.81 -24.34 7.39
CA TYR A 153 10.44 -23.84 8.61
C TYR A 153 9.60 -24.09 9.86
N GLY A 154 10.26 -24.18 11.01
CA GLY A 154 9.60 -24.26 12.30
C GLY A 154 8.95 -22.94 12.72
N VAL A 155 7.85 -23.00 13.48
CA VAL A 155 7.20 -21.81 14.04
C VAL A 155 8.17 -20.98 14.88
N ALA A 156 9.06 -21.62 15.64
CA ALA A 156 10.07 -20.95 16.45
C ALA A 156 11.12 -20.21 15.62
N GLU A 157 11.39 -20.66 14.39
CA GLU A 157 12.36 -20.04 13.47
C GLU A 157 11.74 -18.80 12.81
N GLU A 158 10.46 -18.87 12.47
CA GLU A 158 9.72 -17.79 11.80
C GLU A 158 9.20 -16.72 12.78
N LEU A 159 9.01 -17.06 14.05
CA LEU A 159 8.49 -16.12 15.06
C LEU A 159 9.36 -14.86 15.23
N PRO A 160 10.71 -14.93 15.33
CA PRO A 160 11.56 -13.73 15.36
C PRO A 160 11.43 -12.86 14.12
N ILE A 161 11.26 -13.46 12.94
CA ILE A 161 11.09 -12.76 11.66
C ILE A 161 9.74 -12.04 11.64
N LEU A 162 8.67 -12.71 12.08
CA LEU A 162 7.36 -12.09 12.27
C LEU A 162 7.45 -10.89 13.22
N LEU A 163 8.09 -11.06 14.37
CA LEU A 163 8.20 -10.01 15.38
C LEU A 163 8.95 -8.80 14.83
N LEU A 164 10.07 -9.01 14.11
CA LEU A 164 10.81 -7.93 13.46
C LEU A 164 9.97 -7.20 12.40
N ASN A 165 9.35 -7.97 11.49
CA ASN A 165 8.56 -7.43 10.38
C ASN A 165 7.33 -6.66 10.87
N PHE A 166 6.73 -7.07 11.99
CA PHE A 166 5.60 -6.38 12.59
C PHE A 166 6.05 -5.18 13.41
N ALA A 167 6.98 -5.37 14.35
CA ALA A 167 7.29 -4.38 15.38
C ALA A 167 7.86 -3.08 14.79
N VAL A 168 8.69 -3.15 13.75
CA VAL A 168 9.32 -1.94 13.19
C VAL A 168 8.28 -1.02 12.52
N PRO A 169 7.46 -1.46 11.55
CA PRO A 169 6.41 -0.61 10.99
C PRO A 169 5.32 -0.25 12.01
N ALA A 170 4.98 -1.17 12.93
CA ALA A 170 4.02 -0.88 13.99
C ALA A 170 4.51 0.24 14.92
N ALA A 171 5.80 0.23 15.30
CA ALA A 171 6.41 1.26 16.12
C ALA A 171 6.33 2.63 15.43
N ILE A 172 6.61 2.70 14.13
CA ILE A 172 6.45 3.95 13.36
C ILE A 172 5.00 4.44 13.45
N SER A 173 4.03 3.55 13.26
CA SER A 173 2.62 3.93 13.34
C SER A 173 2.18 4.42 14.73
N VAL A 174 2.67 3.77 15.79
CA VAL A 174 2.35 4.14 17.18
C VAL A 174 3.03 5.45 17.56
N LEU A 175 4.32 5.62 17.21
CA LEU A 175 5.06 6.85 17.48
C LEU A 175 4.49 8.05 16.70
N ALA A 176 3.84 7.80 15.58
CA ALA A 176 3.16 8.81 14.79
C ALA A 176 1.74 9.16 15.27
N LEU A 177 1.22 8.54 16.34
CA LEU A 177 -0.11 8.89 16.88
C LEU A 177 -0.21 10.35 17.32
N ARG A 178 0.92 10.95 17.71
CA ARG A 178 1.03 12.33 18.19
C ARG A 178 1.24 13.37 17.09
N PHE A 179 1.35 12.96 15.83
CA PHE A 179 1.64 13.83 14.67
C PHE A 179 0.60 13.65 13.56
#